data_AF-A0AAW2YEJ3-F1
#
_entry.id   AF-A0AAW2YEJ3-F1
#
_cell.length_a   1.000
_cell.length_b   1.000
_cell.length_c   1.000
_cell.angle_alpha   90.00
_cell.angle_beta   90.00
_cell.angle_gamma   90.00
#
_symmetry.space_group_name_H-M   'P 1'
#
loop_
_entity.id
_entity.type
_entity.pdbx_description
1 polymer ?
#
loop_
_entity_poly.entity_id
_entity_poly.type
_entity_poly.pdbx_seq_one_letter_code
_entity_poly.pdbx_strand_id
1 'polypeptide(L)'
;MTSVEESDVGILCYISHLPGFRGILKQRYSDFIVNEVDLDGNVVHLTSLEAPSEIADEKKERLVDLLDKDYSPIIESFRALAGESDAEKLKDFINQIASGVNNHDEFILLSPCSDKSHRAAVHNFFKERLKLFVTDTIDGPDSVSKSVRVRLNSGSHSGSRRNSKKRKERGDKPYDSRGSDNWPENIGKFLRFHLYKENKDTQEALGLLGKMLGIQPRSFGFAGTKDKRSVSTQRVTVFKQRASRLAALNEKLIGIKVGNFCHVNDGLVLGQLQGNRFTITLRSVGAETEDIVKASATALGRNGFINYFGLQRFGSSSIPTHLIGAALLRGEWKAAVSLILDPREGDILFHFCSHKDVTRKIREYFKESGDIEGTLRQLPRHLVAERAIRSSSSEKFTLTLR
;
A
#
# COMPACT_ATOMS: atom_id res chain seq x y z
N MET A 1 -19.49 33.69 2.19
CA MET A 1 -18.23 33.63 1.41
C MET A 1 -17.15 34.27 2.25
N THR A 2 -16.23 33.50 2.78
CA THR A 2 -14.82 33.90 2.93
C THR A 2 -14.01 32.61 2.96
N SER A 3 -13.40 32.27 1.82
CA SER A 3 -12.21 31.44 1.84
C SER A 3 -11.16 32.15 2.70
N VAL A 4 -10.37 31.41 3.47
CA VAL A 4 -9.22 31.98 4.18
C VAL A 4 -8.27 32.53 3.13
N GLU A 5 -7.97 33.82 3.21
CA GLU A 5 -7.04 34.49 2.30
C GLU A 5 -5.61 34.47 2.87
N GLU A 6 -4.61 34.73 2.02
CA GLU A 6 -3.20 34.74 2.42
C GLU A 6 -2.90 35.75 3.55
N SER A 7 -3.57 36.90 3.53
CA SER A 7 -3.44 37.94 4.57
C SER A 7 -3.92 37.48 5.95
N ASP A 8 -4.96 36.64 6.00
CA ASP A 8 -5.56 36.16 7.25
C ASP A 8 -4.59 35.27 8.04
N VAL A 9 -3.58 34.73 7.37
CA VAL A 9 -2.57 33.83 7.95
C VAL A 9 -1.16 34.42 7.91
N GLY A 10 -1.05 35.73 7.68
CA GLY A 10 0.21 36.48 7.77
C GLY A 10 1.14 36.34 6.56
N ILE A 11 0.63 35.89 5.41
CA ILE A 11 1.37 35.87 4.14
C ILE A 11 1.18 37.24 3.47
N LEU A 12 2.12 38.16 3.71
CA LEU A 12 1.96 39.58 3.35
C LEU A 12 3.11 40.15 2.52
N CYS A 13 4.27 39.49 2.54
CA CYS A 13 5.50 40.05 1.99
C CYS A 13 5.99 39.25 0.77
N TYR A 14 6.69 39.95 -0.12
CA TYR A 14 7.38 39.38 -1.28
C TYR A 14 8.87 39.76 -1.22
N ILE A 15 9.73 38.91 -1.79
CA ILE A 15 11.17 39.22 -1.95
C ILE A 15 11.40 40.15 -3.14
N SER A 16 10.64 39.96 -4.22
CA SER A 16 10.80 40.73 -5.45
C SER A 16 9.97 42.02 -5.39
N HIS A 17 10.53 43.10 -5.93
CA HIS A 17 9.83 44.37 -6.17
C HIS A 17 9.30 44.50 -7.61
N LEU A 18 9.46 43.45 -8.43
CA LEU A 18 8.93 43.40 -9.79
C LEU A 18 7.39 43.43 -9.77
N PRO A 19 6.74 44.01 -10.79
CA PRO A 19 5.29 43.98 -10.91
C PRO A 19 4.78 42.53 -11.01
N GLY A 20 3.71 42.24 -10.27
CA GLY A 20 3.05 40.95 -10.31
C GLY A 20 2.26 40.74 -11.59
N PHE A 21 2.02 39.48 -11.95
CA PHE A 21 1.19 39.09 -13.09
C PHE A 21 0.26 37.95 -12.69
N ARG A 22 -0.79 37.73 -13.48
CA ARG A 22 -1.77 36.68 -13.21
C ARG A 22 -1.45 35.41 -14.00
N GLY A 23 -1.78 34.25 -13.44
CA GLY A 23 -1.69 32.97 -14.11
C GLY A 23 -2.56 31.94 -13.39
N ILE A 24 -3.04 30.95 -14.13
CA ILE A 24 -3.87 29.88 -13.59
C ILE A 24 -2.95 28.71 -13.22
N LEU A 25 -2.88 28.42 -11.94
CA LEU A 25 -2.18 27.26 -11.38
C LEU A 25 -3.11 26.04 -11.31
N LYS A 26 -2.58 24.84 -11.60
CA LYS A 26 -3.30 23.56 -11.48
C LYS A 26 -4.61 23.52 -12.28
N GLN A 27 -4.69 24.19 -13.44
CA GLN A 27 -5.86 24.13 -14.33
C GLN A 27 -6.16 22.67 -14.68
N ARG A 28 -5.14 21.93 -15.11
CA ARG A 28 -5.13 20.46 -15.18
C ARG A 28 -4.25 19.91 -14.06
N TYR A 29 -4.51 18.68 -13.59
CA TYR A 29 -3.62 18.03 -12.61
C TYR A 29 -2.23 17.73 -13.21
N SER A 30 -2.14 17.58 -14.53
CA SER A 30 -0.88 17.39 -15.27
C SER A 30 -0.05 18.66 -15.43
N ASP A 31 -0.60 19.84 -15.12
CA ASP A 31 0.16 21.10 -15.06
C ASP A 31 1.03 21.19 -13.80
N PHE A 32 0.90 20.24 -12.87
CA PHE A 32 1.63 20.21 -11.61
C PHE A 32 2.22 18.82 -11.40
N ILE A 33 3.50 18.68 -11.72
CA ILE A 33 4.23 17.41 -11.63
C ILE A 33 5.17 17.47 -10.44
N VAL A 34 5.17 16.44 -9.61
CA VAL A 34 6.00 16.34 -8.41
C VAL A 34 6.78 15.04 -8.43
N ASN A 35 8.10 15.11 -8.55
CA ASN A 35 8.97 13.94 -8.42
C ASN A 35 9.76 14.06 -7.12
N GLU A 36 9.70 13.03 -6.28
CA GLU A 36 10.52 12.96 -5.07
C GLU A 36 12.02 12.99 -5.42
N VAL A 37 12.82 13.62 -4.56
CA VAL A 37 14.28 13.56 -4.61
C VAL A 37 14.73 12.73 -3.42
N ASP A 38 15.39 11.61 -3.70
CA ASP A 38 15.84 10.69 -2.66
C ASP A 38 17.00 11.26 -1.81
N LEU A 39 17.43 10.49 -0.81
CA LEU A 39 18.56 10.88 0.06
C LEU A 39 19.90 10.98 -0.66
N ASP A 40 20.02 10.42 -1.85
CA ASP A 40 21.24 10.45 -2.69
C ASP A 40 21.18 11.59 -3.73
N GLY A 41 20.09 12.38 -3.76
CA GLY A 41 19.88 13.47 -4.71
C GLY A 41 19.29 13.04 -6.05
N ASN A 42 18.92 11.76 -6.22
CA ASN A 42 18.32 11.27 -7.45
C ASN A 42 16.83 11.63 -7.51
N VAL A 43 16.40 12.13 -8.67
CA VAL A 43 14.99 12.38 -8.95
C VAL A 43 14.29 11.06 -9.26
N VAL A 44 13.25 10.75 -8.51
CA VAL A 44 12.48 9.52 -8.63
C VAL A 44 11.58 9.60 -9.85
N HIS A 45 11.86 8.76 -10.84
CA HIS A 45 11.05 8.58 -12.05
C HIS A 45 10.60 7.13 -12.20
N LEU A 46 9.39 6.92 -12.70
CA LEU A 46 8.90 5.59 -13.06
C LEU A 46 9.38 5.26 -14.48
N THR A 47 10.40 4.42 -14.61
CA THR A 47 11.04 4.09 -15.91
C THR A 47 10.83 2.65 -16.35
N SER A 48 10.51 1.74 -15.43
CA SER A 48 10.20 0.34 -15.75
C SER A 48 9.03 -0.16 -14.91
N LEU A 49 8.10 -0.87 -15.55
CA LEU A 49 6.96 -1.52 -14.89
C LEU A 49 7.19 -3.01 -14.66
N GLU A 50 8.27 -3.56 -15.19
CA GLU A 50 8.54 -4.99 -15.20
C GLU A 50 9.06 -5.43 -13.83
N ALA A 51 8.59 -6.60 -13.38
CA ALA A 51 9.17 -7.24 -12.22
C ALA A 51 10.54 -7.82 -12.59
N PRO A 52 11.57 -7.68 -11.72
CA PRO A 52 12.82 -8.41 -11.86
C PRO A 52 12.53 -9.91 -11.99
N SER A 53 13.41 -10.65 -12.66
CA SER A 53 13.35 -12.10 -12.85
C SER A 53 13.61 -12.87 -11.54
N GLU A 54 12.76 -12.66 -10.53
CA GLU A 54 12.76 -13.36 -9.24
C GLU A 54 12.61 -14.90 -9.39
N ILE A 55 12.10 -15.35 -10.54
CA ILE A 55 11.80 -16.75 -10.87
C ILE A 55 13.07 -17.56 -11.15
N ALA A 56 14.15 -16.93 -11.62
CA ALA A 56 15.39 -17.65 -11.97
C ALA A 56 16.13 -18.13 -10.72
N ASP A 57 16.16 -17.33 -9.66
CA ASP A 57 16.92 -17.63 -8.45
C ASP A 57 16.20 -18.66 -7.56
N GLU A 58 14.86 -18.63 -7.45
CA GLU A 58 14.12 -19.70 -6.76
C GLU A 58 14.20 -21.05 -7.51
N LYS A 59 14.19 -21.04 -8.86
CA LYS A 59 14.38 -22.28 -9.64
C LYS A 59 15.78 -22.83 -9.44
N LYS A 60 16.82 -21.98 -9.47
CA LYS A 60 18.19 -22.38 -9.20
C LYS A 60 18.38 -22.88 -7.78
N GLU A 61 17.93 -22.15 -6.75
CA GLU A 61 18.07 -22.60 -5.35
C GLU A 61 17.33 -23.91 -5.09
N ARG A 62 16.10 -24.09 -5.62
CA ARG A 62 15.35 -25.36 -5.45
C ARG A 62 15.96 -26.53 -6.23
N LEU A 63 16.52 -26.28 -7.43
CA LEU A 63 17.23 -27.30 -8.21
C LEU A 63 18.59 -27.65 -7.60
N VAL A 64 19.31 -26.67 -7.04
CA VAL A 64 20.57 -26.90 -6.32
C VAL A 64 20.30 -27.70 -5.05
N ASP A 65 19.25 -27.39 -4.28
CA ASP A 65 18.86 -28.17 -3.09
C ASP A 65 18.37 -29.60 -3.42
N LEU A 66 17.91 -29.84 -4.66
CA LEU A 66 17.59 -31.18 -5.20
C LEU A 66 18.83 -31.97 -5.65
N LEU A 67 19.89 -31.28 -6.09
CA LEU A 67 21.13 -31.90 -6.57
C LEU A 67 22.11 -32.18 -5.42
N ASP A 68 22.02 -31.46 -4.30
CA ASP A 68 22.99 -31.52 -3.18
C ASP A 68 22.57 -32.46 -2.03
N LYS A 69 21.33 -32.98 -2.04
CA LYS A 69 20.80 -33.86 -0.97
C LYS A 69 20.70 -35.31 -1.43
N ASP A 70 21.30 -36.22 -0.67
CA ASP A 70 21.05 -37.66 -0.82
C ASP A 70 19.64 -38.00 -0.30
N TYR A 71 18.71 -38.25 -1.23
CA TYR A 71 17.33 -38.61 -0.92
C TYR A 71 17.13 -40.10 -0.61
N SER A 72 18.18 -40.93 -0.71
CA SER A 72 18.12 -42.37 -0.41
C SER A 72 17.41 -42.72 0.92
N PRO A 73 17.75 -42.09 2.07
CA PRO A 73 17.08 -42.40 3.35
C PRO A 73 15.62 -41.94 3.38
N ILE A 74 15.27 -40.88 2.64
CA ILE A 74 13.89 -40.40 2.55
C ILE A 74 13.06 -41.34 1.69
N ILE A 75 13.63 -41.85 0.59
CA ILE A 75 12.98 -42.83 -0.29
C ILE A 75 12.76 -44.15 0.45
N GLU A 76 13.72 -44.61 1.26
CA GLU A 76 13.54 -45.80 2.11
C GLU A 76 12.44 -45.61 3.16
N SER A 77 12.38 -44.44 3.81
CA SER A 77 11.28 -44.12 4.74
C SER A 77 9.92 -44.07 4.02
N PHE A 78 9.89 -43.63 2.76
CA PHE A 78 8.67 -43.61 1.96
C PHE A 78 8.27 -45.02 1.49
N ARG A 79 9.25 -45.87 1.14
CA ARG A 79 9.07 -47.29 0.81
C ARG A 79 8.39 -48.05 1.93
N ALA A 80 8.78 -47.81 3.18
CA ALA A 80 8.12 -48.39 4.35
C ALA A 80 6.66 -47.94 4.52
N LEU A 81 6.32 -46.74 4.01
CA LEU A 81 4.98 -46.16 4.15
C LEU A 81 4.03 -46.54 3.00
N ALA A 82 4.49 -46.45 1.76
CA ALA A 82 3.67 -46.56 0.54
C ALA A 82 3.99 -47.80 -0.32
N GLY A 83 5.02 -48.56 0.03
CA GLY A 83 5.45 -49.77 -0.68
C GLY A 83 6.46 -49.50 -1.81
N GLU A 84 7.01 -50.59 -2.34
CA GLU A 84 8.11 -50.59 -3.31
C GLU A 84 7.77 -49.88 -4.62
N SER A 85 6.58 -50.16 -5.16
CA SER A 85 6.13 -49.61 -6.45
C SER A 85 6.04 -48.08 -6.43
N ASP A 86 5.53 -47.51 -5.35
CA ASP A 86 5.34 -46.07 -5.22
C ASP A 86 6.64 -45.34 -4.85
N ALA A 87 7.55 -46.02 -4.14
CA ALA A 87 8.88 -45.50 -3.85
C ALA A 87 9.75 -45.37 -5.11
N GLU A 88 9.70 -46.35 -6.02
CA GLU A 88 10.46 -46.26 -7.27
C GLU A 88 9.89 -45.16 -8.18
N LYS A 89 8.56 -45.00 -8.27
CA LYS A 89 7.94 -43.86 -8.99
C LYS A 89 8.40 -42.51 -8.45
N LEU A 90 8.53 -42.37 -7.13
CA LEU A 90 9.00 -41.13 -6.51
C LEU A 90 10.48 -40.88 -6.83
N LYS A 91 11.30 -41.93 -6.77
CA LYS A 91 12.73 -41.86 -7.10
C LYS A 91 12.95 -41.46 -8.57
N ASP A 92 12.25 -42.09 -9.50
CA ASP A 92 12.30 -41.77 -10.92
C ASP A 92 11.87 -40.34 -11.18
N PHE A 93 10.81 -39.88 -10.50
CA PHE A 93 10.34 -38.51 -10.63
C PHE A 93 11.35 -37.48 -10.12
N ILE A 94 12.02 -37.75 -8.99
CA ILE A 94 13.08 -36.89 -8.46
C ILE A 94 14.26 -36.84 -9.45
N ASN A 95 14.68 -37.98 -10.00
CA ASN A 95 15.76 -38.06 -10.99
C ASN A 95 15.40 -37.34 -12.31
N GLN A 96 14.14 -37.44 -12.75
CA GLN A 96 13.64 -36.74 -13.93
C GLN A 96 13.68 -35.21 -13.73
N ILE A 97 13.29 -34.72 -12.56
CA ILE A 97 13.37 -33.30 -12.21
C ILE A 97 14.83 -32.84 -12.13
N ALA A 98 15.72 -33.66 -11.56
CA ALA A 98 17.15 -33.36 -11.45
C ALA A 98 17.86 -33.29 -12.82
N SER A 99 17.42 -34.08 -13.81
CA SER A 99 17.99 -34.09 -15.16
C SER A 99 17.50 -32.95 -16.07
N GLY A 100 16.60 -32.09 -15.59
CA GLY A 100 16.22 -30.84 -16.27
C GLY A 100 15.23 -31.01 -17.44
N VAL A 101 14.59 -32.17 -17.58
CA VAL A 101 13.54 -32.41 -18.58
C VAL A 101 12.27 -31.67 -18.15
N ASN A 102 12.07 -30.47 -18.68
CA ASN A 102 10.97 -29.58 -18.34
C ASN A 102 9.64 -30.06 -18.94
N ASN A 103 8.71 -30.53 -18.11
CA ASN A 103 7.27 -30.37 -18.36
C ASN A 103 6.58 -29.91 -17.07
N HIS A 104 5.99 -28.70 -17.11
CA HIS A 104 5.36 -28.03 -15.97
C HIS A 104 4.10 -28.75 -15.42
N ASP A 105 3.59 -29.74 -16.15
CA ASP A 105 2.39 -30.51 -15.83
C ASP A 105 2.69 -31.98 -15.48
N GLU A 106 3.96 -32.38 -15.33
CA GLU A 106 4.26 -33.74 -14.90
C GLU A 106 3.89 -33.98 -13.43
N PHE A 107 3.19 -35.08 -13.21
CA PHE A 107 2.79 -35.58 -11.91
C PHE A 107 2.97 -37.08 -11.89
N ILE A 108 3.23 -37.63 -10.71
CA ILE A 108 3.11 -39.07 -10.48
C ILE A 108 1.80 -39.38 -9.78
N LEU A 109 1.22 -40.52 -10.16
CA LEU A 109 0.06 -41.08 -9.50
C LEU A 109 0.48 -42.26 -8.63
N LEU A 110 0.26 -42.11 -7.33
CA LEU A 110 0.48 -43.19 -6.38
C LEU A 110 -0.63 -44.24 -6.47
N SER A 111 -0.31 -45.44 -6.01
CA SER A 111 -1.19 -46.59 -6.12
C SER A 111 -2.54 -46.33 -5.44
N PRO A 112 -3.67 -46.77 -6.02
CA PRO A 112 -4.99 -46.51 -5.45
C PRO A 112 -5.12 -47.11 -4.04
N CYS A 113 -5.55 -46.29 -3.09
CA CYS A 113 -5.75 -46.68 -1.71
C CYS A 113 -7.14 -46.28 -1.25
N SER A 114 -7.92 -47.22 -0.70
CA SER A 114 -9.24 -46.95 -0.12
C SER A 114 -9.15 -46.35 1.29
N ASP A 115 -8.08 -46.64 2.03
CA ASP A 115 -7.87 -46.15 3.39
C ASP A 115 -7.54 -44.65 3.43
N LYS A 116 -8.38 -43.89 4.15
CA LYS A 116 -8.21 -42.46 4.37
C LYS A 116 -7.03 -42.15 5.29
N SER A 117 -6.73 -43.02 6.25
CA SER A 117 -5.65 -42.84 7.21
C SER A 117 -4.29 -42.96 6.52
N HIS A 118 -4.12 -43.99 5.69
CA HIS A 118 -2.95 -44.14 4.83
C HIS A 118 -2.74 -42.94 3.90
N ARG A 119 -3.77 -42.47 3.17
CA ARG A 119 -3.66 -41.27 2.32
C ARG A 119 -3.24 -40.03 3.12
N ALA A 120 -3.76 -39.86 4.34
CA ALA A 120 -3.36 -38.76 5.21
C ALA A 120 -1.89 -38.87 5.65
N ALA A 121 -1.40 -40.07 5.94
CA ALA A 121 0.00 -40.31 6.29
C ALA A 121 0.93 -39.98 5.12
N VAL A 122 0.56 -40.36 3.89
CA VAL A 122 1.30 -39.99 2.66
C VAL A 122 1.33 -38.47 2.48
N HIS A 123 0.20 -37.77 2.62
CA HIS A 123 0.17 -36.31 2.55
C HIS A 123 1.05 -35.64 3.62
N ASN A 124 1.06 -36.16 4.84
CA ASN A 124 1.91 -35.64 5.92
C ASN A 124 3.39 -35.91 5.65
N PHE A 125 3.73 -37.07 5.10
CA PHE A 125 5.09 -37.40 4.72
C PHE A 125 5.67 -36.36 3.74
N PHE A 126 4.95 -36.05 2.66
CA PHE A 126 5.39 -35.02 1.71
C PHE A 126 5.48 -33.64 2.36
N LYS A 127 4.51 -33.29 3.20
CA LYS A 127 4.49 -31.99 3.88
C LYS A 127 5.64 -31.81 4.88
N GLU A 128 6.08 -32.86 5.54
CA GLU A 128 7.13 -32.81 6.55
C GLU A 128 8.51 -33.01 5.96
N ARG A 129 8.67 -34.01 5.09
CA ARG A 129 9.96 -34.49 4.60
C ARG A 129 10.31 -33.99 3.19
N LEU A 130 9.32 -33.60 2.37
CA LEU A 130 9.49 -33.27 0.95
C LEU A 130 8.67 -32.04 0.53
N LYS A 131 8.94 -30.90 1.18
CA LYS A 131 8.20 -29.61 1.02
C LYS A 131 8.21 -29.03 -0.41
N LEU A 132 9.07 -29.56 -1.29
CA LEU A 132 9.17 -29.19 -2.69
C LEU A 132 8.01 -29.72 -3.54
N PHE A 133 7.28 -30.73 -3.05
CA PHE A 133 6.14 -31.32 -3.74
C PHE A 133 4.81 -30.90 -3.10
N VAL A 134 3.79 -30.79 -3.95
CA VAL A 134 2.39 -30.62 -3.57
C VAL A 134 1.66 -31.92 -3.87
N THR A 135 0.79 -32.30 -2.95
CA THR A 135 0.00 -33.53 -3.06
C THR A 135 -1.49 -33.25 -3.00
N ASP A 136 -2.27 -33.90 -3.85
CA ASP A 136 -3.73 -33.83 -3.84
C ASP A 136 -4.35 -35.21 -4.06
N THR A 137 -5.51 -35.47 -3.44
CA THR A 137 -6.23 -36.73 -3.63
C THR A 137 -7.16 -36.61 -4.83
N ILE A 138 -7.01 -37.51 -5.80
CA ILE A 138 -7.89 -37.66 -6.96
C ILE A 138 -8.62 -39.01 -6.92
N ASP A 139 -9.73 -39.12 -7.65
CA ASP A 139 -10.41 -40.40 -7.79
C ASP A 139 -9.59 -41.34 -8.68
N GLY A 140 -9.50 -42.61 -8.27
CA GLY A 140 -8.75 -43.66 -8.96
C GLY A 140 -9.52 -44.24 -10.15
N PRO A 141 -8.91 -45.17 -10.89
CA PRO A 141 -9.47 -45.72 -12.15
C PRO A 141 -10.88 -46.31 -12.01
N ASP A 142 -11.19 -46.88 -10.84
CA ASP A 142 -12.42 -47.65 -10.61
C ASP A 142 -13.54 -46.84 -9.94
N SER A 143 -13.42 -45.52 -9.82
CA SER A 143 -14.38 -44.61 -9.15
C SER A 143 -14.68 -44.90 -7.66
N VAL A 144 -14.18 -46.02 -7.11
CA VAL A 144 -14.31 -46.45 -5.70
C VAL A 144 -13.00 -46.24 -4.93
N SER A 145 -11.87 -46.33 -5.62
CA SER A 145 -10.52 -46.13 -5.06
C SER A 145 -10.09 -44.66 -5.21
N LYS A 146 -9.21 -44.19 -4.33
CA LYS A 146 -8.63 -42.83 -4.42
C LYS A 146 -7.13 -42.92 -4.49
N SER A 147 -6.52 -42.08 -5.31
CA SER A 147 -5.06 -42.02 -5.47
C SER A 147 -4.54 -40.65 -5.03
N VAL A 148 -3.29 -40.63 -4.56
CA VAL A 148 -2.58 -39.39 -4.27
C VAL A 148 -1.77 -39.01 -5.50
N ARG A 149 -2.05 -37.84 -6.04
CA ARG A 149 -1.24 -37.21 -7.08
C ARG A 149 -0.16 -36.37 -6.42
N VAL A 150 1.07 -36.48 -6.90
CA VAL A 150 2.24 -35.72 -6.43
C VAL A 150 2.77 -34.90 -7.59
N ARG A 151 2.96 -33.60 -7.37
CA ARG A 151 3.45 -32.65 -8.39
C ARG A 151 4.45 -31.68 -7.79
N LEU A 152 5.35 -31.15 -8.61
CA LEU A 152 6.30 -30.14 -8.15
C LEU A 152 5.55 -28.86 -7.74
N ASN A 153 5.98 -28.23 -6.64
CA ASN A 153 5.44 -26.97 -6.16
C ASN A 153 5.89 -25.81 -7.05
N SER A 154 5.37 -25.71 -8.27
CA SER A 154 5.49 -24.50 -9.07
C SER A 154 4.67 -23.42 -8.37
N GLY A 155 5.29 -22.28 -8.01
CA GLY A 155 4.59 -21.15 -7.37
C GLY A 155 3.49 -20.50 -8.24
N SER A 156 3.04 -21.19 -9.29
CA SER A 156 1.96 -20.82 -10.19
C SER A 156 0.67 -21.48 -9.73
N HIS A 157 -0.27 -20.65 -9.29
CA HIS A 157 -1.72 -20.86 -9.28
C HIS A 157 -2.25 -22.28 -9.03
N SER A 158 -2.90 -22.48 -7.87
CA SER A 158 -4.19 -23.18 -7.89
C SER A 158 -5.14 -22.59 -6.85
N GLY A 159 -6.39 -22.37 -7.28
CA GLY A 159 -7.41 -21.62 -6.59
C GLY A 159 -7.56 -21.97 -5.11
N SER A 160 -7.55 -20.92 -4.29
CA SER A 160 -7.89 -20.98 -2.88
C SER A 160 -9.32 -21.50 -2.73
N ARG A 161 -9.46 -22.81 -2.44
CA ARG A 161 -10.58 -23.30 -1.63
C ARG A 161 -10.64 -22.38 -0.41
N ARG A 162 -11.72 -21.61 -0.31
CA ARG A 162 -12.06 -20.74 0.83
C ARG A 162 -12.19 -21.60 2.08
N ASN A 163 -11.07 -21.98 2.66
CA ASN A 163 -11.04 -22.42 4.03
C ASN A 163 -10.92 -21.17 4.88
N SER A 164 -12.03 -20.84 5.54
CA SER A 164 -12.20 -19.86 6.60
C SER A 164 -11.34 -20.24 7.82
N LYS A 165 -10.03 -20.42 7.65
CA LYS A 165 -9.13 -20.62 8.79
C LYS A 165 -8.86 -19.28 9.42
N LYS A 166 -9.52 -19.11 10.59
CA LYS A 166 -9.18 -18.27 11.73
C LYS A 166 -8.44 -16.98 11.37
N ARG A 167 -9.19 -15.89 11.49
CA ARG A 167 -8.71 -14.52 11.75
C ARG A 167 -7.69 -14.56 12.90
N LYS A 168 -6.45 -14.99 12.62
CA LYS A 168 -5.36 -15.06 13.58
C LYS A 168 -5.17 -13.67 14.14
N GLU A 169 -5.00 -13.64 15.45
CA GLU A 169 -4.90 -12.46 16.29
C GLU A 169 -4.20 -11.32 15.56
N ARG A 170 -4.93 -10.22 15.43
CA ARG A 170 -4.37 -8.90 15.11
C ARG A 170 -3.63 -8.41 16.36
N GLY A 171 -2.63 -9.18 16.79
CA GLY A 171 -1.66 -8.73 17.77
C GLY A 171 -0.86 -7.56 17.20
N ASP A 172 -0.21 -6.85 18.08
CA ASP A 172 0.50 -5.58 17.88
C ASP A 172 1.79 -5.71 17.04
N LYS A 173 1.78 -6.59 16.03
CA LYS A 173 2.90 -6.78 15.11
C LYS A 173 2.98 -5.57 14.18
N PRO A 174 4.17 -4.99 13.97
CA PRO A 174 4.35 -3.78 13.18
C PRO A 174 3.95 -3.96 11.70
N TYR A 175 4.13 -5.17 11.15
CA TYR A 175 3.87 -5.48 9.75
C TYR A 175 2.94 -6.69 9.56
N ASP A 176 2.28 -6.75 8.40
CA ASP A 176 1.44 -7.88 7.99
C ASP A 176 2.28 -9.00 7.38
N SER A 177 2.21 -10.21 7.93
CA SER A 177 2.98 -11.37 7.47
C SER A 177 2.28 -12.17 6.37
N ARG A 178 1.18 -11.65 5.79
CA ARG A 178 0.49 -12.34 4.70
C ARG A 178 1.30 -12.23 3.40
N GLY A 179 1.68 -13.40 2.85
CA GLY A 179 2.56 -13.48 1.69
C GLY A 179 4.05 -13.54 2.03
N SER A 180 4.41 -13.59 3.33
CA SER A 180 5.79 -13.76 3.77
C SER A 180 6.21 -15.22 4.01
N ASP A 181 5.35 -16.18 3.64
CA ASP A 181 5.64 -17.60 3.82
C ASP A 181 6.88 -17.97 2.98
N ASN A 182 7.89 -18.55 3.62
CA ASN A 182 9.19 -18.89 3.01
C ASN A 182 9.94 -17.69 2.38
N TRP A 183 9.91 -16.51 3.02
CA TRP A 183 10.73 -15.38 2.58
C TRP A 183 12.24 -15.69 2.76
N PRO A 184 13.06 -15.67 1.69
CA PRO A 184 14.49 -16.00 1.78
C PRO A 184 15.25 -15.00 2.66
N GLU A 185 16.22 -15.49 3.44
CA GLU A 185 17.02 -14.65 4.35
C GLU A 185 18.03 -13.76 3.60
N ASN A 186 18.44 -14.17 2.40
CA ASN A 186 19.33 -13.43 1.50
C ASN A 186 18.63 -12.27 0.77
N ILE A 187 17.30 -12.19 0.81
CA ILE A 187 16.53 -11.12 0.16
C ILE A 187 16.09 -10.10 1.21
N GLY A 188 16.35 -8.82 0.91
CA GLY A 188 15.92 -7.70 1.74
C GLY A 188 14.46 -7.80 2.17
N LYS A 189 14.17 -7.48 3.43
CA LYS A 189 12.84 -7.65 4.05
C LYS A 189 11.77 -6.78 3.40
N PHE A 190 12.15 -5.73 2.69
CA PHE A 190 11.24 -4.80 2.04
C PHE A 190 11.46 -4.78 0.54
N LEU A 191 10.37 -4.66 -0.19
CA LEU A 191 10.39 -4.33 -1.61
C LEU A 191 10.19 -2.83 -1.75
N ARG A 192 11.23 -2.13 -2.23
CA ARG A 192 11.14 -0.75 -2.69
C ARG A 192 10.61 -0.71 -4.11
N PHE A 193 9.73 0.24 -4.39
CA PHE A 193 9.20 0.51 -5.72
C PHE A 193 8.89 2.00 -5.88
N HIS A 194 8.77 2.46 -7.12
CA HIS A 194 8.31 3.80 -7.44
C HIS A 194 6.79 3.77 -7.63
N LEU A 195 6.10 4.60 -6.88
CA LEU A 195 4.66 4.84 -6.99
C LEU A 195 4.43 6.08 -7.85
N TYR A 196 3.83 5.89 -9.01
CA TYR A 196 3.25 6.96 -9.82
C TYR A 196 1.76 7.05 -9.55
N LYS A 197 1.26 8.28 -9.32
CA LYS A 197 -0.16 8.54 -9.09
C LYS A 197 -0.62 9.82 -9.78
N GLU A 198 -1.85 9.81 -10.27
CA GLU A 198 -2.53 10.93 -10.93
C GLU A 198 -3.80 11.29 -10.17
N ASN A 199 -3.93 12.54 -9.77
CA ASN A 199 -5.12 13.07 -9.09
C ASN A 199 -5.56 12.25 -7.85
N LYS A 200 -4.60 11.69 -7.11
CA LYS A 200 -4.82 10.78 -5.98
C LYS A 200 -3.99 11.14 -4.77
N ASP A 201 -4.56 10.93 -3.59
CA ASP A 201 -3.82 11.01 -2.34
C ASP A 201 -2.90 9.79 -2.17
N THR A 202 -1.79 9.98 -1.44
CA THR A 202 -0.81 8.90 -1.21
C THR A 202 -1.43 7.75 -0.40
N GLN A 203 -2.18 8.06 0.66
CA GLN A 203 -2.86 7.06 1.48
C GLN A 203 -3.99 6.37 0.73
N GLU A 204 -4.70 7.09 -0.14
CA GLU A 204 -5.72 6.51 -1.02
C GLU A 204 -5.09 5.45 -1.95
N ALA A 205 -3.97 5.78 -2.59
CA ALA A 205 -3.25 4.87 -3.48
C ALA A 205 -2.72 3.63 -2.74
N LEU A 206 -2.05 3.81 -1.61
CA LEU A 206 -1.53 2.71 -0.79
C LEU A 206 -2.67 1.86 -0.18
N GLY A 207 -3.78 2.48 0.18
CA GLY A 207 -4.98 1.78 0.65
C GLY A 207 -5.59 0.88 -0.42
N LEU A 208 -5.62 1.32 -1.68
CA LEU A 208 -6.07 0.49 -2.80
C LEU A 208 -5.11 -0.68 -3.06
N LEU A 209 -3.80 -0.40 -3.13
CA LEU A 209 -2.77 -1.43 -3.27
C LEU A 209 -2.86 -2.47 -2.14
N GLY A 210 -3.00 -2.02 -0.90
CA GLY A 210 -3.16 -2.88 0.27
C GLY A 210 -4.39 -3.78 0.17
N LYS A 211 -5.54 -3.24 -0.25
CA LYS A 211 -6.76 -4.03 -0.47
C LYS A 211 -6.56 -5.12 -1.54
N MET A 212 -5.92 -4.78 -2.66
CA MET A 212 -5.68 -5.72 -3.77
C MET A 212 -4.65 -6.79 -3.43
N LEU A 213 -3.62 -6.45 -2.66
CA LEU A 213 -2.61 -7.40 -2.16
C LEU A 213 -3.11 -8.21 -0.96
N GLY A 214 -4.18 -7.75 -0.31
CA GLY A 214 -4.71 -8.33 0.91
C GLY A 214 -3.85 -8.02 2.13
N ILE A 215 -3.14 -6.90 2.18
CA ILE A 215 -2.29 -6.47 3.31
C ILE A 215 -2.79 -5.15 3.91
N GLN A 216 -2.37 -4.85 5.13
CA GLN A 216 -2.76 -3.59 5.79
C GLN A 216 -1.90 -2.41 5.31
N PRO A 217 -2.46 -1.18 5.23
CA PRO A 217 -1.72 0.02 4.81
C PRO A 217 -0.45 0.31 5.61
N ARG A 218 -0.42 -0.04 6.90
CA ARG A 218 0.79 0.07 7.76
C ARG A 218 2.00 -0.73 7.27
N SER A 219 1.79 -1.67 6.35
CA SER A 219 2.87 -2.47 5.76
C SER A 219 3.64 -1.70 4.69
N PHE A 220 3.15 -0.51 4.30
CA PHE A 220 3.83 0.40 3.40
C PHE A 220 4.58 1.49 4.18
N GLY A 221 5.78 1.80 3.73
CA GLY A 221 6.58 2.93 4.16
C GLY A 221 6.78 3.93 3.02
N PHE A 222 6.77 5.22 3.34
CA PHE A 222 7.00 6.31 2.37
C PHE A 222 7.62 7.51 3.10
N ALA A 223 8.41 8.33 2.39
CA ALA A 223 9.14 9.44 3.00
C ALA A 223 8.31 10.70 3.21
N GLY A 224 7.25 10.90 2.42
CA GLY A 224 6.30 12.00 2.60
C GLY A 224 5.13 11.91 1.63
N THR A 225 4.02 12.53 1.98
CA THR A 225 2.85 12.61 1.09
C THR A 225 3.11 13.61 -0.03
N LYS A 226 2.50 13.36 -1.20
CA LYS A 226 2.55 14.25 -2.37
C LYS A 226 1.14 14.75 -2.71
N ASP A 227 1.06 15.94 -3.31
CA ASP A 227 -0.19 16.61 -3.69
C ASP A 227 -1.21 15.66 -4.33
N LYS A 228 -2.47 15.73 -3.89
CA LYS A 228 -3.56 14.97 -4.53
C LYS A 228 -3.78 15.43 -5.97
N ARG A 229 -4.01 16.73 -6.19
CA ARG A 229 -4.23 17.33 -7.52
C ARG A 229 -2.90 17.58 -8.22
N SER A 230 -2.22 16.50 -8.58
CA SER A 230 -0.93 16.50 -9.29
C SER A 230 -0.75 15.19 -10.07
N VAL A 231 0.28 15.16 -10.90
CA VAL A 231 0.96 13.92 -11.29
C VAL A 231 2.19 13.79 -10.40
N SER A 232 2.33 12.69 -9.66
CA SER A 232 3.46 12.56 -8.74
C SER A 232 4.10 11.18 -8.75
N THR A 233 5.42 11.17 -8.62
CA THR A 233 6.23 9.96 -8.46
C THR A 233 7.00 10.01 -7.14
N GLN A 234 6.95 8.93 -6.36
CA GLN A 234 7.66 8.83 -5.07
C GLN A 234 8.13 7.40 -4.79
N ARG A 235 9.11 7.23 -3.89
CA ARG A 235 9.49 5.92 -3.40
C ARG A 235 8.52 5.43 -2.33
N VAL A 236 8.28 4.13 -2.38
CA VAL A 236 7.50 3.39 -1.40
C VAL A 236 8.20 2.08 -1.12
N THR A 237 8.18 1.64 0.14
CA THR A 237 8.60 0.29 0.52
C THR A 237 7.41 -0.51 1.01
N VAL A 238 7.38 -1.81 0.75
CA VAL A 238 6.37 -2.72 1.30
C VAL A 238 7.04 -3.94 1.92
N PHE A 239 6.58 -4.35 3.10
CA PHE A 239 7.17 -5.48 3.82
C PHE A 239 6.85 -6.83 3.14
N LYS A 240 7.90 -7.59 2.81
CA LYS A 240 7.87 -8.97 2.30
C LYS A 240 6.81 -9.23 1.23
N GLN A 241 6.81 -8.42 0.17
CA GLN A 241 6.00 -8.65 -1.03
C GLN A 241 6.89 -8.83 -2.26
N ARG A 242 6.47 -9.71 -3.17
CA ARG A 242 7.16 -9.98 -4.44
C ARG A 242 6.85 -8.90 -5.48
N ALA A 243 7.82 -8.53 -6.30
CA ALA A 243 7.64 -7.52 -7.36
C ALA A 243 6.59 -7.95 -8.37
N SER A 244 6.57 -9.23 -8.74
CA SER A 244 5.59 -9.82 -9.66
C SER A 244 4.13 -9.55 -9.25
N ARG A 245 3.84 -9.64 -7.95
CA ARG A 245 2.49 -9.37 -7.42
C ARG A 245 2.08 -7.91 -7.59
N LEU A 246 3.00 -6.97 -7.39
CA LEU A 246 2.74 -5.54 -7.57
C LEU A 246 2.64 -5.17 -9.05
N ALA A 247 3.57 -5.69 -9.88
CA ALA A 247 3.58 -5.46 -11.32
C ALA A 247 2.26 -5.90 -11.98
N ALA A 248 1.73 -7.06 -11.60
CA ALA A 248 0.44 -7.57 -12.09
C ALA A 248 -0.76 -6.69 -11.73
N LEU A 249 -0.65 -5.79 -10.74
CA LEU A 249 -1.74 -4.86 -10.41
C LEU A 249 -1.83 -3.70 -11.42
N ASN A 250 -0.76 -3.38 -12.14
CA ASN A 250 -0.73 -2.24 -13.06
C ASN A 250 -1.84 -2.27 -14.12
N GLU A 251 -2.28 -3.46 -14.54
CA GLU A 251 -3.37 -3.63 -15.51
C GLU A 251 -4.74 -3.21 -14.96
N LYS A 252 -4.93 -3.29 -13.64
CA LYS A 252 -6.20 -3.04 -12.94
C LYS A 252 -6.26 -1.67 -12.28
N LEU A 253 -5.12 -1.00 -12.15
CA LEU A 253 -4.98 0.29 -11.48
C LEU A 253 -5.25 1.44 -12.45
N ILE A 254 -6.15 2.34 -12.06
CA ILE A 254 -6.50 3.56 -12.82
C ILE A 254 -5.86 4.76 -12.13
N GLY A 255 -5.04 5.52 -12.87
CA GLY A 255 -4.31 6.68 -12.35
C GLY A 255 -3.26 6.31 -11.30
N ILE A 256 -2.85 5.04 -11.22
CA ILE A 256 -1.74 4.56 -10.39
C ILE A 256 -0.91 3.59 -11.21
N LYS A 257 0.41 3.71 -11.15
CA LYS A 257 1.36 2.72 -11.66
C LYS A 257 2.46 2.47 -10.64
N VAL A 258 2.97 1.24 -10.61
CA VAL A 258 4.06 0.82 -9.73
C VAL A 258 5.15 0.14 -10.55
N GLY A 259 6.41 0.35 -10.18
CA GLY A 259 7.54 -0.16 -10.95
C GLY A 259 8.87 0.14 -10.28
N ASN A 260 9.97 0.02 -11.03
CA ASN A 260 11.34 0.22 -10.52
C ASN A 260 11.59 -0.56 -9.22
N PHE A 261 11.25 -1.84 -9.24
CA PHE A 261 11.28 -2.70 -8.06
C PHE A 261 12.73 -3.02 -7.65
N CYS A 262 12.99 -3.00 -6.34
CA CYS A 262 14.30 -3.31 -5.77
C CYS A 262 14.13 -3.80 -4.32
N HIS A 263 14.76 -4.92 -3.97
CA HIS A 263 14.75 -5.40 -2.59
C HIS A 263 15.73 -4.59 -1.73
N VAL A 264 15.30 -4.23 -0.52
CA VAL A 264 16.05 -3.43 0.44
C VAL A 264 15.86 -3.99 1.86
N ASN A 265 16.83 -3.75 2.73
CA ASN A 265 16.81 -4.27 4.10
C ASN A 265 15.88 -3.48 5.03
N ASP A 266 15.76 -2.17 4.79
CA ASP A 266 15.05 -1.24 5.64
C ASP A 266 13.84 -0.63 4.93
N GLY A 267 12.77 -0.40 5.68
CA GLY A 267 11.60 0.31 5.21
C GLY A 267 11.82 1.82 5.19
N LEU A 268 11.16 2.50 4.27
CA LEU A 268 11.19 3.96 4.16
C LEU A 268 10.33 4.58 5.26
N VAL A 269 10.88 5.55 5.99
CA VAL A 269 10.18 6.31 7.04
C VAL A 269 10.04 7.79 6.67
N LEU A 270 9.10 8.48 7.33
CA LEU A 270 8.84 9.89 7.10
C LEU A 270 10.11 10.73 7.27
N GLY A 271 10.34 11.66 6.34
CA GLY A 271 11.52 12.53 6.32
C GLY A 271 12.73 11.96 5.58
N GLN A 272 12.71 10.70 5.12
CA GLN A 272 13.81 10.12 4.32
C GLN A 272 13.77 10.54 2.83
N LEU A 273 13.76 11.85 2.58
CA LEU A 273 13.89 12.47 1.27
C LEU A 273 14.69 13.76 1.39
N GLN A 274 15.41 14.17 0.33
CA GLN A 274 16.03 15.51 0.31
C GLN A 274 15.01 16.60 -0.05
N GLY A 275 14.02 16.28 -0.88
CA GLY A 275 13.05 17.27 -1.33
C GLY A 275 12.18 16.78 -2.47
N ASN A 276 11.58 17.72 -3.18
CA ASN A 276 10.72 17.42 -4.33
C ASN A 276 11.12 18.31 -5.50
N ARG A 277 11.23 17.70 -6.69
CA ARG A 277 11.37 18.41 -7.94
C ARG A 277 9.98 18.69 -8.52
N PHE A 278 9.67 19.98 -8.64
CA PHE A 278 8.42 20.44 -9.22
C PHE A 278 8.60 20.83 -10.69
N THR A 279 7.68 20.40 -11.53
CA THR A 279 7.45 20.98 -12.87
C THR A 279 6.07 21.60 -12.86
N ILE A 280 6.01 22.92 -13.02
CA ILE A 280 4.78 23.70 -12.87
C ILE A 280 4.50 24.43 -14.19
N THR A 281 3.31 24.24 -14.72
CA THR A 281 2.80 24.98 -15.88
C THR A 281 1.78 26.01 -15.41
N LEU A 282 2.09 27.29 -15.61
CA LEU A 282 1.13 28.38 -15.44
C LEU A 282 0.38 28.60 -16.75
N ARG A 283 -0.95 28.55 -16.71
CA ARG A 283 -1.83 28.73 -17.88
C ARG A 283 -2.40 30.14 -17.90
N SER A 284 -2.75 30.64 -19.09
CA SER A 284 -3.37 31.97 -19.26
C SER A 284 -2.62 33.07 -18.53
N VAL A 285 -1.31 33.16 -18.78
CA VAL A 285 -0.45 34.16 -18.14
C VAL A 285 -0.82 35.54 -18.66
N GLY A 286 -1.33 36.40 -17.76
CA GLY A 286 -1.67 37.78 -18.01
C GLY A 286 -0.60 38.70 -17.41
N ALA A 287 0.48 38.89 -18.15
CA ALA A 287 1.55 39.84 -17.84
C ALA A 287 1.54 40.97 -18.88
N GLU A 288 1.98 42.17 -18.49
CA GLU A 288 2.09 43.30 -19.42
C GLU A 288 3.13 43.04 -20.51
N THR A 289 4.24 42.39 -20.15
CA THR A 289 5.32 42.00 -21.06
C THR A 289 5.88 40.62 -20.69
N GLU A 290 6.42 39.92 -21.69
CA GLU A 290 7.11 38.64 -21.47
C GLU A 290 8.36 38.80 -20.60
N ASP A 291 9.00 39.96 -20.64
CA ASP A 291 10.21 40.28 -19.87
C ASP A 291 9.94 40.28 -18.36
N ILE A 292 8.77 40.72 -17.91
CA ILE A 292 8.37 40.64 -16.49
C ILE A 292 8.36 39.19 -16.01
N VAL A 293 7.86 38.27 -16.84
CA VAL A 293 7.79 36.84 -16.52
C VAL A 293 9.20 36.24 -16.43
N LYS A 294 10.07 36.55 -17.41
CA LYS A 294 11.47 36.10 -17.42
C LYS A 294 12.26 36.65 -16.24
N ALA A 295 12.10 37.94 -15.94
CA ALA A 295 12.75 38.59 -14.81
C ALA A 295 12.28 37.98 -13.47
N SER A 296 10.98 37.71 -13.33
CA SER A 296 10.41 37.07 -12.14
C SER A 296 10.93 35.65 -11.93
N ALA A 297 11.00 34.83 -12.98
CA ALA A 297 11.57 33.48 -12.92
C ALA A 297 13.06 33.51 -12.55
N THR A 298 13.82 34.46 -13.11
CA THR A 298 15.23 34.66 -12.81
C THR A 298 15.44 35.10 -11.35
N ALA A 299 14.60 36.03 -10.86
CA ALA A 299 14.65 36.49 -9.48
C ALA A 299 14.31 35.37 -8.49
N LEU A 300 13.31 34.54 -8.78
CA LEU A 300 12.97 33.36 -7.98
C LEU A 300 14.15 32.37 -7.90
N GLY A 301 14.83 32.12 -9.03
CA GLY A 301 15.98 31.22 -9.06
C GLY A 301 17.19 31.75 -8.30
N ARG A 302 17.43 33.07 -8.34
CA ARG A 302 18.56 33.73 -7.66
C ARG A 302 18.34 33.94 -6.17
N ASN A 303 17.17 34.45 -5.81
CA ASN A 303 16.89 34.95 -4.46
C ASN A 303 15.99 34.00 -3.67
N GLY A 304 15.36 33.02 -4.32
CA GLY A 304 14.39 32.14 -3.70
C GLY A 304 13.06 32.81 -3.42
N PHE A 305 12.39 32.34 -2.36
CA PHE A 305 11.10 32.81 -1.89
C PHE A 305 11.04 32.76 -0.35
N ILE A 306 10.11 33.48 0.26
CA ILE A 306 9.90 33.42 1.71
C ILE A 306 9.22 32.10 2.04
N ASN A 307 9.84 31.31 2.92
CA ASN A 307 9.39 29.96 3.27
C ASN A 307 8.16 29.95 4.21
N TYR A 308 7.03 30.48 3.72
CA TYR A 308 5.76 30.47 4.43
C TYR A 308 5.12 29.08 4.45
N PHE A 309 4.32 28.82 5.49
CA PHE A 309 3.31 27.76 5.42
C PHE A 309 2.15 28.25 4.54
N GLY A 310 1.96 27.63 3.36
CA GLY A 310 0.86 27.99 2.46
C GLY A 310 -0.53 27.61 3.00
N LEU A 311 -1.59 28.15 2.37
CA LEU A 311 -2.99 27.98 2.77
C LEU A 311 -3.43 26.52 3.04
N GLN A 312 -2.87 25.56 2.30
CA GLN A 312 -3.14 24.13 2.50
C GLN A 312 -2.87 23.67 3.95
N ARG A 313 -1.92 24.28 4.67
CA ARG A 313 -1.60 23.94 6.07
C ARG A 313 -2.66 24.39 7.06
N PHE A 314 -3.43 25.40 6.69
CA PHE A 314 -4.54 25.92 7.48
C PHE A 314 -5.86 25.17 7.21
N GLY A 315 -5.84 24.17 6.31
CA GLY A 315 -6.98 23.37 5.93
C GLY A 315 -7.80 24.01 4.81
N SER A 316 -8.67 23.22 4.19
CA SER A 316 -9.60 23.69 3.13
C SER A 316 -11.03 23.88 3.63
N SER A 317 -11.23 23.79 4.96
CA SER A 317 -12.52 24.02 5.59
C SER A 317 -12.66 25.50 5.93
N SER A 318 -13.89 25.95 6.20
CA SER A 318 -14.17 27.32 6.66
C SER A 318 -13.56 27.64 8.03
N ILE A 319 -13.22 26.61 8.82
CA ILE A 319 -12.53 26.78 10.09
C ILE A 319 -11.05 26.47 9.90
N PRO A 320 -10.17 27.47 10.02
CA PRO A 320 -8.73 27.27 9.97
C PRO A 320 -8.24 26.35 11.09
N THR A 321 -7.32 25.44 10.75
CA THR A 321 -6.75 24.48 11.71
C THR A 321 -5.99 25.14 12.86
N HIS A 322 -5.39 26.31 12.62
CA HIS A 322 -4.63 27.03 13.64
C HIS A 322 -5.51 27.57 14.78
N LEU A 323 -6.77 27.91 14.50
CA LEU A 323 -7.72 28.34 15.55
C LEU A 323 -8.08 27.19 16.48
N ILE A 324 -8.26 25.98 15.93
CA ILE A 324 -8.47 24.77 16.72
C ILE A 324 -7.23 24.51 17.58
N GLY A 325 -6.03 24.61 17.00
CA GLY A 325 -4.77 24.49 17.73
C GLY A 325 -4.64 25.49 18.88
N ALA A 326 -4.99 26.76 18.65
CA ALA A 326 -4.96 27.82 19.67
C ALA A 326 -5.94 27.55 20.82
N ALA A 327 -7.15 27.07 20.52
CA ALA A 327 -8.12 26.70 21.56
C ALA A 327 -7.60 25.52 22.41
N LEU A 328 -6.97 24.51 21.79
CA LEU A 328 -6.36 23.39 22.50
C LEU A 328 -5.22 23.84 23.41
N LEU A 329 -4.32 24.70 22.94
CA LEU A 329 -3.20 25.21 23.72
C LEU A 329 -3.64 26.08 24.90
N ARG A 330 -4.77 26.79 24.77
CA ARG A 330 -5.37 27.57 25.88
C ARG A 330 -6.16 26.72 26.88
N GLY A 331 -6.28 25.40 26.65
CA GLY A 331 -7.09 24.51 27.48
C GLY A 331 -8.60 24.72 27.31
N GLU A 332 -9.03 25.39 26.23
CA GLU A 332 -10.43 25.66 25.93
C GLU A 332 -11.07 24.45 25.22
N TRP A 333 -11.11 23.30 25.88
CA TRP A 333 -11.52 22.01 25.28
C TRP A 333 -12.91 22.05 24.64
N LYS A 334 -13.88 22.70 25.31
CA LYS A 334 -15.24 22.83 24.79
C LYS A 334 -15.26 23.65 23.49
N ALA A 335 -14.52 24.75 23.45
CA ALA A 335 -14.40 25.58 22.25
C ALA A 335 -13.71 24.82 21.11
N ALA A 336 -12.65 24.05 21.40
CA ALA A 336 -11.98 23.22 20.41
C ALA A 336 -12.92 22.15 19.81
N VAL A 337 -13.73 21.49 20.65
CA VAL A 337 -14.74 20.52 20.20
C VAL A 337 -15.82 21.20 19.35
N SER A 338 -16.34 22.36 19.77
CA SER A 338 -17.29 23.14 18.98
C SER A 338 -16.70 23.57 17.64
N LEU A 339 -15.46 24.07 17.60
CA LEU A 339 -14.78 24.41 16.35
C LEU A 339 -14.68 23.19 15.40
N ILE A 340 -14.54 21.97 15.93
CA ILE A 340 -14.50 20.72 15.14
C ILE A 340 -15.89 20.28 14.67
N LEU A 341 -16.89 20.31 15.54
CA LEU A 341 -18.20 19.67 15.33
C LEU A 341 -19.32 20.61 14.88
N ASP A 342 -19.21 21.91 15.11
CA ASP A 342 -20.27 22.86 14.75
C ASP A 342 -20.54 22.86 13.23
N PRO A 343 -21.76 23.21 12.81
CA PRO A 343 -22.10 23.42 11.40
C PRO A 343 -21.18 24.46 10.76
N ARG A 344 -20.73 24.17 9.53
CA ARG A 344 -19.78 25.01 8.79
C ARG A 344 -20.36 25.42 7.44
N GLU A 345 -20.13 26.68 7.06
CA GLU A 345 -20.38 27.15 5.70
C GLU A 345 -19.37 26.50 4.75
N GLY A 346 -19.81 25.57 3.89
CA GLY A 346 -18.91 24.89 2.94
C GLY A 346 -18.94 23.36 2.96
N ASP A 347 -19.68 22.73 3.88
CA ASP A 347 -20.03 21.29 3.82
C ASP A 347 -20.76 20.90 2.49
N ILE A 348 -21.05 21.90 1.66
CA ILE A 348 -21.68 21.84 0.35
C ILE A 348 -20.68 21.42 -0.76
N LEU A 349 -19.37 21.65 -0.62
CA LEU A 349 -18.42 21.75 -1.76
C LEU A 349 -17.55 20.51 -2.07
N PHE A 350 -17.96 19.28 -1.72
CA PHE A 350 -17.32 18.05 -2.25
C PHE A 350 -18.28 17.27 -3.17
N HIS A 351 -18.22 17.55 -4.47
CA HIS A 351 -19.29 17.30 -5.46
C HIS A 351 -19.64 15.84 -5.85
N PHE A 352 -19.32 14.81 -5.07
CA PHE A 352 -19.41 13.42 -5.58
C PHE A 352 -20.32 12.40 -4.86
N CYS A 353 -21.06 12.74 -3.79
CA CYS A 353 -21.98 11.75 -3.17
C CYS A 353 -23.27 12.38 -2.61
N SER A 354 -24.40 11.67 -2.77
CA SER A 354 -25.76 11.99 -2.26
C SER A 354 -25.90 12.03 -0.73
N HIS A 355 -24.79 12.09 0.02
CA HIS A 355 -24.74 11.99 1.49
C HIS A 355 -24.56 13.35 2.20
N LYS A 356 -24.67 14.48 1.47
CA LYS A 356 -24.29 15.82 1.95
C LYS A 356 -25.25 16.44 2.97
N ASP A 357 -26.55 16.20 2.83
CA ASP A 357 -27.53 16.66 3.81
C ASP A 357 -27.35 15.97 5.16
N VAL A 358 -26.73 14.79 5.18
CA VAL A 358 -26.57 13.99 6.40
C VAL A 358 -25.53 14.63 7.32
N THR A 359 -24.35 15.01 6.83
CA THR A 359 -23.30 15.60 7.68
C THR A 359 -23.74 16.94 8.28
N ARG A 360 -24.37 17.81 7.47
CA ARG A 360 -24.90 19.10 7.98
C ARG A 360 -25.95 18.86 9.07
N LYS A 361 -26.93 17.99 8.82
CA LYS A 361 -27.97 17.65 9.80
C LYS A 361 -27.40 17.06 11.10
N ILE A 362 -26.34 16.26 11.01
CA ILE A 362 -25.66 15.72 12.20
C ILE A 362 -24.99 16.84 13.00
N ARG A 363 -24.34 17.79 12.33
CA ARG A 363 -23.72 18.95 13.00
C ARG A 363 -24.77 19.92 13.57
N GLU A 364 -25.91 20.09 12.90
CA GLU A 364 -27.06 20.86 13.39
C GLU A 364 -27.65 20.20 14.64
N TYR A 365 -27.85 18.88 14.60
CA TYR A 365 -28.25 18.08 15.77
C TYR A 365 -27.26 18.26 16.94
N PHE A 366 -25.95 18.25 16.69
CA PHE A 366 -24.96 18.53 17.73
C PHE A 366 -25.15 19.92 18.34
N LYS A 367 -25.34 20.95 17.50
CA LYS A 367 -25.52 22.33 17.95
C LYS A 367 -26.78 22.52 18.78
N GLU A 368 -27.87 21.81 18.46
CA GLU A 368 -29.15 21.86 19.17
C GLU A 368 -29.15 21.03 20.45
N SER A 369 -28.61 19.81 20.41
CA SER A 369 -28.70 18.85 21.51
C SER A 369 -27.52 18.89 22.49
N GLY A 370 -26.33 19.32 22.03
CA GLY A 370 -25.08 19.15 22.77
C GLY A 370 -24.64 17.69 22.93
N ASP A 371 -25.34 16.72 22.34
CA ASP A 371 -25.04 15.29 22.49
C ASP A 371 -23.88 14.87 21.59
N ILE A 372 -22.68 14.81 22.17
CA ILE A 372 -21.46 14.37 21.49
C ILE A 372 -21.58 12.90 21.08
N GLU A 373 -22.01 12.00 21.97
CA GLU A 373 -22.02 10.56 21.70
C GLU A 373 -23.08 10.17 20.65
N GLY A 374 -24.25 10.81 20.69
CA GLY A 374 -25.27 10.70 19.64
C GLY A 374 -24.76 11.20 18.29
N THR A 375 -24.02 12.31 18.28
CA THR A 375 -23.42 12.89 17.08
C THR A 375 -22.36 11.96 16.49
N LEU A 376 -21.40 11.50 17.29
CA LEU A 376 -20.29 10.65 16.84
C LEU A 376 -20.76 9.32 16.24
N ARG A 377 -21.88 8.76 16.73
CA ARG A 377 -22.49 7.53 16.19
C ARG A 377 -23.04 7.72 14.78
N GLN A 378 -23.54 8.91 14.46
CA GLN A 378 -24.14 9.22 13.16
C GLN A 378 -23.09 9.66 12.13
N LEU A 379 -21.92 10.17 12.56
CA LEU A 379 -20.90 10.68 11.65
C LEU A 379 -20.34 9.61 10.69
N PRO A 380 -20.25 9.92 9.37
CA PRO A 380 -19.64 9.06 8.38
C PRO A 380 -18.22 8.62 8.75
N ARG A 381 -17.83 7.40 8.37
CA ARG A 381 -16.51 6.82 8.71
C ARG A 381 -15.31 7.58 8.15
N HIS A 382 -15.49 8.39 7.11
CA HIS A 382 -14.41 9.14 6.49
C HIS A 382 -14.03 10.43 7.25
N LEU A 383 -14.85 10.86 8.22
CA LEU A 383 -14.60 12.01 9.09
C LEU A 383 -13.71 11.58 10.28
N VAL A 384 -12.42 11.44 10.01
CA VAL A 384 -11.47 10.83 10.96
C VAL A 384 -11.24 11.70 12.19
N ALA A 385 -11.09 13.02 12.01
CA ALA A 385 -10.79 13.94 13.10
C ALA A 385 -11.97 14.06 14.08
N GLU A 386 -13.18 14.19 13.53
CA GLU A 386 -14.41 14.26 14.31
C GLU A 386 -14.63 12.97 15.10
N ARG A 387 -14.43 11.80 14.46
CA ARG A 387 -14.58 10.49 15.11
C ARG A 387 -13.46 10.15 16.09
N ALA A 388 -12.37 10.92 16.12
CA ALA A 388 -11.30 10.76 17.11
C ALA A 388 -11.63 11.42 18.45
N ILE A 389 -12.64 12.30 18.50
CA ILE A 389 -13.17 12.85 19.74
C ILE A 389 -13.81 11.70 20.53
N ARG A 390 -13.48 11.62 21.83
CA ARG A 390 -14.10 10.69 22.77
C ARG A 390 -14.62 11.48 23.96
N SER A 391 -15.83 11.17 24.42
CA SER A 391 -16.22 11.58 25.76
C SER A 391 -15.50 10.70 26.78
N SER A 392 -14.93 11.34 27.81
CA SER A 392 -14.55 10.68 29.06
C SER A 392 -15.55 11.16 30.11
N SER A 393 -16.01 10.26 30.97
CA SER A 393 -17.10 10.44 31.94
C SER A 393 -16.83 11.47 33.06
N SER A 394 -15.92 12.42 32.88
CA SER A 394 -15.48 13.32 33.94
C SER A 394 -15.01 14.68 33.39
N GLU A 395 -15.90 15.51 32.83
CA GLU A 395 -15.66 16.93 32.43
C GLU A 395 -14.36 17.26 31.63
N LYS A 396 -13.59 16.24 31.24
CA LYS A 396 -12.27 16.30 30.65
C LYS A 396 -12.36 15.56 29.33
N PHE A 397 -12.38 16.34 28.26
CA PHE A 397 -12.33 15.80 26.91
C PHE A 397 -10.93 15.30 26.63
N THR A 398 -10.80 14.06 26.14
CA THR A 398 -9.51 13.51 25.72
C THR A 398 -9.53 13.34 24.21
N LEU A 399 -8.75 14.17 23.50
CA LEU A 399 -8.47 13.96 22.08
C LEU A 399 -7.40 12.88 21.95
N THR A 400 -7.78 11.69 21.50
CA THR A 400 -6.80 10.63 21.22
C THR A 400 -6.39 10.75 19.74
N LEU A 401 -5.26 11.39 19.47
CA LEU A 401 -4.63 11.32 18.15
C LEU A 401 -4.15 9.88 17.93
N ARG A 402 -4.66 9.21 16.89
CA ARG A 402 -4.26 7.84 16.51
C ARG A 402 -3.21 7.85 15.43
#